data_AF-A0A485B1Z8-F1
#
_entry.id   AF-A0A485B1Z8-F1
#
_cell.length_a   1.000
_cell.length_b   1.000
_cell.length_c   1.000
_cell.angle_alpha   90.00
_cell.angle_beta   90.00
_cell.angle_gamma   90.00
#
_symmetry.space_group_name_H-M   'P 1'
#
loop_
_entity.id
_entity.type
_entity.pdbx_description
1 polymer ?
#
loop_
_entity_poly.entity_id
_entity_poly.type
_entity_poly.pdbx_seq_one_letter_code
_entity_poly.pdbx_strand_id
1 'polypeptide(L)'
;MAAGQEVLIQDLPSELFEASMPDSTASSSLPDSWATLLAQWADRALRSGHQNLLSEAQPEMERTLLTTALRHTQGHKQEAARLLGWGRNTLTRKLKELGME
;
A
#
# COMPACT_ATOMS: atom_id res chain seq x y z
N MET A 1 -12.06 31.13 46.56
CA MET A 1 -13.05 30.65 45.58
C MET A 1 -12.39 30.77 44.21
N ALA A 2 -11.93 29.66 43.62
CA ALA A 2 -11.29 29.68 42.32
C ALA A 2 -12.38 29.56 41.24
N ALA A 3 -12.50 30.56 40.37
CA ALA A 3 -13.42 30.51 39.24
C ALA A 3 -12.87 29.49 38.24
N GLY A 4 -13.58 28.36 38.08
CA GLY A 4 -13.30 27.39 37.04
C GLY A 4 -13.60 28.03 35.70
N GLN A 5 -12.58 28.28 34.89
CA GLN A 5 -12.75 28.82 33.55
C GLN A 5 -13.18 27.66 32.65
N GLU A 6 -14.49 27.52 32.46
CA GLU A 6 -15.06 26.56 31.51
C GLU A 6 -14.70 27.02 30.09
N VAL A 7 -13.87 26.25 29.40
CA VAL A 7 -13.50 26.52 28.00
C VAL A 7 -14.50 25.81 27.10
N LEU A 8 -15.32 26.56 26.36
CA LEU A 8 -16.23 25.98 25.38
C LEU A 8 -15.48 25.74 24.07
N ILE A 9 -15.97 24.80 23.25
CA ILE A 9 -15.35 24.45 21.95
C ILE A 9 -15.23 25.68 21.02
N GLN A 10 -16.12 26.66 21.20
CA GLN A 10 -16.12 27.94 20.49
C GLN A 10 -15.07 28.95 20.98
N ASP A 11 -14.47 28.72 22.15
CA ASP A 11 -13.38 29.54 22.71
C ASP A 11 -12.00 29.08 22.22
N LEU A 12 -11.96 27.97 21.47
CA LEU A 12 -10.73 27.50 20.83
C LEU A 12 -10.43 28.37 19.61
N PRO A 13 -9.19 28.90 19.48
CA PRO A 13 -8.80 29.68 18.32
C PRO A 13 -8.97 28.87 17.04
N SER A 14 -9.46 29.50 15.98
CA SER A 14 -9.68 28.91 14.66
C SER A 14 -8.44 28.20 14.09
N GLU A 15 -7.23 28.61 14.51
CA GLU A 15 -5.97 27.98 14.10
C GLU A 15 -5.81 26.52 14.56
N LEU A 16 -6.45 26.09 15.66
CA LEU A 16 -6.48 24.68 16.05
C LEU A 16 -7.35 23.83 15.11
N PHE A 17 -8.33 24.45 14.45
CA PHE A 17 -9.18 23.80 13.45
C PHE A 17 -8.55 23.84 12.06
N GLU A 18 -7.63 24.78 11.81
CA GLU A 18 -6.88 24.91 10.56
C GLU A 18 -5.66 23.98 10.50
N ALA A 19 -5.13 23.58 11.66
CA ALA A 19 -3.98 22.66 11.80
C ALA A 19 -4.26 21.18 11.44
N SER A 20 -5.26 20.88 10.60
CA SER A 20 -5.44 19.53 10.02
C SER A 20 -5.73 19.50 8.53
N MET A 21 -5.62 20.63 7.84
CA MET A 21 -5.34 20.61 6.41
C MET A 21 -3.83 20.81 6.25
N PRO A 22 -3.03 19.76 5.97
CA PRO A 22 -1.70 20.03 5.45
C PRO A 22 -1.89 20.86 4.18
N ASP A 23 -1.44 22.10 4.28
CA ASP A 23 -1.12 23.05 3.23
C ASP A 23 -0.89 22.33 1.90
N SER A 24 -1.94 22.22 1.08
CA SER A 24 -1.93 21.53 -0.22
C SER A 24 -1.27 22.38 -1.30
N THR A 25 -0.25 23.14 -0.90
CA THR A 25 0.57 24.02 -1.74
C THR A 25 2.04 23.57 -1.79
N ALA A 26 2.33 22.33 -1.38
CA ALA A 26 3.58 21.65 -1.70
C ALA A 26 3.29 20.47 -2.63
N SER A 27 3.34 20.74 -3.93
CA SER A 27 3.38 19.75 -5.01
C SER A 27 2.19 18.80 -5.08
N SER A 28 1.46 18.87 -6.18
CA SER A 28 0.94 17.68 -6.86
C SER A 28 2.10 16.73 -7.20
N SER A 29 2.76 16.15 -6.19
CA SER A 29 3.60 14.99 -6.37
C SER A 29 2.64 13.89 -6.76
N LEU A 30 2.88 13.29 -7.92
CA LEU A 30 2.25 12.05 -8.34
C LEU A 30 2.05 11.14 -7.12
N PRO A 31 0.94 10.37 -7.04
CA PRO A 31 0.82 9.34 -6.00
C PRO A 31 2.16 8.61 -5.93
N ASP A 32 2.75 8.56 -4.73
CA ASP A 32 4.08 7.96 -4.53
C ASP A 32 4.14 6.68 -5.36
N SER A 33 5.04 6.66 -6.35
CA SER A 33 5.22 5.49 -7.19
C SER A 33 5.39 4.29 -6.27
N TRP A 34 4.73 3.17 -6.55
CA TRP A 34 4.80 2.00 -5.68
C TRP A 34 6.26 1.61 -5.36
N ALA A 35 7.17 1.86 -6.31
CA ALA A 35 8.61 1.67 -6.15
C ALA A 35 9.20 2.54 -5.02
N THR A 36 8.74 3.78 -4.86
CA THR A 36 9.11 4.67 -3.75
C THR A 36 8.66 4.10 -2.41
N LEU A 37 7.41 3.63 -2.31
CA LEU A 37 6.89 3.02 -1.08
C LEU A 37 7.65 1.73 -0.74
N LEU A 38 7.95 0.90 -1.74
CA LEU A 38 8.76 -0.31 -1.55
C LEU A 38 10.18 0.04 -1.06
N ALA A 39 10.80 1.08 -1.63
CA ALA A 39 12.13 1.51 -1.21
C ALA A 39 12.15 2.00 0.25
N GLN A 40 11.13 2.78 0.65
CA GLN A 40 10.98 3.23 2.04
C GLN A 40 10.76 2.05 3.00
N TRP A 41 9.92 1.09 2.63
CA TRP A 41 9.74 -0.14 3.40
C TRP A 41 11.04 -0.93 3.53
N ALA A 42 11.78 -1.11 2.43
CA ALA A 42 13.02 -1.86 2.42
C ALA A 42 14.09 -1.21 3.31
N ASP A 43 14.26 0.11 3.24
CA ASP A 43 15.19 0.86 4.10
C ASP A 43 14.84 0.67 5.59
N ARG A 44 13.54 0.77 5.94
CA ARG A 44 13.07 0.54 7.32
C ARG A 44 13.32 -0.91 7.78
N ALA A 45 13.01 -1.89 6.95
CA ALA A 45 13.22 -3.30 7.24
C ALA A 45 14.71 -3.61 7.46
N LEU A 46 15.59 -3.10 6.60
CA LEU A 46 17.05 -3.25 6.73
C LEU A 46 17.58 -2.60 8.01
N ARG A 47 17.12 -1.39 8.37
CA ARG A 47 17.51 -0.71 9.62
C ARG A 47 17.10 -1.50 10.86
N SER A 48 15.99 -2.22 10.79
CA SER A 48 15.52 -3.10 11.88
C SER A 48 16.23 -4.46 11.94
N GLY A 49 17.21 -4.70 11.05
CA GLY A 49 17.96 -5.96 11.01
C GLY A 49 17.21 -7.11 10.33
N HIS A 50 16.09 -6.84 9.65
CA HIS A 50 15.41 -7.86 8.85
C HIS A 50 16.28 -8.29 7.67
N GLN A 51 16.23 -9.58 7.35
CA GLN A 51 16.96 -10.21 6.26
C GLN A 51 15.98 -10.98 5.36
N ASN A 52 16.41 -11.31 4.14
CA ASN A 52 15.58 -12.00 3.16
C ASN A 52 14.26 -11.27 2.82
N LEU A 53 14.32 -9.94 2.69
CA LEU A 53 13.16 -9.09 2.38
C LEU A 53 12.41 -9.54 1.11
N LEU A 54 13.13 -10.09 0.13
CA LEU A 54 12.52 -10.63 -1.10
C LEU A 54 11.54 -11.77 -0.81
N SER A 55 11.79 -12.60 0.20
CA SER A 55 10.89 -13.69 0.57
C SER A 55 9.53 -13.20 1.06
N GLU A 56 9.43 -11.94 1.50
CA GLU A 56 8.19 -11.30 1.92
C GLU A 56 7.60 -10.45 0.79
N ALA A 57 8.41 -9.60 0.16
CA ALA A 57 7.95 -8.67 -0.86
C ALA A 57 7.51 -9.36 -2.16
N GLN A 58 8.22 -10.42 -2.57
CA GLN A 58 7.92 -11.14 -3.81
C GLN A 58 6.54 -11.79 -3.80
N PRO A 59 6.15 -12.62 -2.80
CA PRO A 59 4.83 -13.24 -2.80
C PRO A 59 3.71 -12.21 -2.69
N GLU A 60 3.88 -11.12 -1.94
CA GLU A 60 2.88 -10.04 -1.84
C GLU A 60 2.67 -9.32 -3.18
N MET A 61 3.77 -9.00 -3.88
CA MET A 61 3.71 -8.42 -5.22
C MET A 61 3.03 -9.37 -6.20
N GLU A 62 3.46 -10.65 -6.24
CA GLU A 62 2.91 -11.67 -7.12
C GLU A 62 1.40 -11.87 -6.85
N ARG A 63 1.00 -11.97 -5.57
CA ARG A 63 -0.40 -12.10 -5.15
C ARG A 63 -1.26 -10.93 -5.62
N THR A 64 -0.76 -9.71 -5.47
CA THR A 64 -1.47 -8.50 -5.87
C THR A 64 -1.68 -8.46 -7.38
N LEU A 65 -0.63 -8.71 -8.15
CA LEU A 65 -0.70 -8.75 -9.62
C LEU A 65 -1.63 -9.86 -10.11
N LEU A 66 -1.52 -11.05 -9.51
CA LEU A 66 -2.32 -12.21 -9.90
C LEU A 66 -3.80 -12.01 -9.59
N THR A 67 -4.12 -11.48 -8.40
CA THR A 67 -5.51 -11.13 -8.03
C THR A 67 -6.09 -10.11 -8.99
N THR A 68 -5.31 -9.09 -9.34
CA THR A 68 -5.76 -8.03 -10.25
C THR A 68 -5.98 -8.57 -11.66
N ALA A 69 -5.06 -9.39 -12.17
CA ALA A 69 -5.17 -10.03 -13.48
C ALA A 69 -6.38 -10.97 -13.54
N LEU A 70 -6.57 -11.83 -12.53
CA LEU A 70 -7.72 -12.74 -12.47
C LEU A 70 -9.04 -11.98 -12.36
N ARG A 71 -9.10 -10.89 -11.59
CA ARG A 71 -10.30 -10.04 -11.54
C ARG A 71 -10.58 -9.42 -12.90
N HIS A 72 -9.56 -8.93 -13.59
CA HIS A 72 -9.70 -8.33 -14.91
C HIS A 72 -10.17 -9.35 -15.96
N THR A 73 -9.73 -10.60 -15.87
CA THR A 73 -10.11 -11.67 -16.80
C THR A 73 -11.30 -12.50 -16.32
N GLN A 74 -12.01 -12.06 -15.28
CA GLN A 74 -13.17 -12.76 -14.70
C GLN A 74 -12.88 -14.22 -14.31
N GLY A 75 -11.65 -14.50 -13.85
CA GLY A 75 -11.21 -15.83 -13.44
C GLY A 75 -10.61 -16.68 -14.57
N HIS A 76 -10.52 -16.17 -15.80
CA HIS A 76 -9.85 -16.88 -16.89
C HIS A 76 -8.32 -16.91 -16.67
N LYS A 77 -7.85 -18.03 -16.11
CA LYS A 77 -6.43 -18.28 -15.79
C LYS A 77 -5.50 -18.08 -17.00
N GLN A 78 -5.89 -18.53 -18.20
CA GLN A 78 -5.05 -18.42 -19.39
C GLN A 78 -4.84 -16.96 -19.83
N GLU A 79 -5.90 -16.16 -19.85
CA GLU A 79 -5.79 -14.74 -20.22
C GLU A 79 -5.08 -13.94 -19.13
N ALA A 80 -5.29 -14.28 -17.85
CA ALA A 80 -4.56 -13.66 -16.74
C ALA A 80 -3.05 -13.91 -16.88
N ALA A 81 -2.67 -15.14 -17.26
CA ALA A 81 -1.27 -15.49 -17.52
C ALA A 81 -0.71 -14.65 -18.69
N ARG A 82 -1.48 -14.50 -19.76
CA ARG A 82 -1.10 -13.67 -20.92
C ARG A 82 -0.87 -12.21 -20.54
N LEU A 83 -1.76 -11.61 -19.75
CA LEU A 83 -1.64 -10.23 -19.28
C LEU A 83 -0.42 -10.02 -18.37
N LEU A 84 -0.07 -11.03 -17.55
CA LEU A 84 1.11 -11.00 -16.69
C LEU A 84 2.41 -11.35 -17.44
N GLY A 85 2.33 -11.75 -18.71
CA GLY A 85 3.49 -12.25 -19.48
C GLY A 85 3.98 -13.61 -19.00
N TRP A 86 3.15 -14.37 -18.27
CA TRP A 86 3.45 -15.69 -17.77
C TRP A 86 2.90 -16.78 -18.68
N GLY A 87 3.60 -17.91 -18.75
CA GLY A 87 3.03 -19.13 -19.31
C GLY A 87 1.91 -19.68 -18.41
N ARG A 88 0.95 -20.40 -19.01
CA ARG A 88 -0.14 -21.07 -18.26
C ARG A 88 0.38 -21.92 -17.09
N ASN A 89 1.46 -22.67 -17.30
CA ASN A 89 2.04 -23.56 -16.29
C ASN A 89 2.66 -22.76 -15.12
N THR A 90 3.30 -21.63 -15.42
CA THR A 90 3.87 -20.73 -14.40
C THR A 90 2.76 -20.15 -13.53
N LEU A 91 1.66 -19.70 -14.14
CA LEU A 91 0.52 -19.18 -13.40
C LEU A 91 -0.11 -20.24 -12.48
N THR A 92 -0.30 -21.47 -12.96
CA THR A 92 -0.82 -22.56 -12.12
C THR A 92 0.13 -22.88 -10.96
N ARG A 93 1.45 -22.90 -11.20
CA ARG A 93 2.42 -23.12 -10.11
C ARG A 93 2.37 -21.99 -9.09
N LYS A 94 2.32 -20.74 -9.55
CA LYS A 94 2.25 -19.55 -8.69
C LYS A 94 0.97 -19.49 -7.87
N LEU A 95 -0.17 -19.85 -8.44
CA LEU A 95 -1.44 -19.99 -7.72
C LEU A 95 -1.33 -20.98 -6.54
N LYS A 96 -0.66 -22.13 -6.75
CA LYS A 96 -0.43 -23.12 -5.69
C LYS A 96 0.55 -22.63 -4.63
N GLU A 97 1.67 -22.05 -5.05
CA GLU A 97 2.71 -21.50 -4.16
C GLU A 97 2.13 -20.43 -3.22
N LEU A 98 1.19 -19.62 -3.71
CA LEU A 98 0.55 -18.52 -2.98
C LEU A 98 -0.75 -18.94 -2.24
N GLY A 99 -1.17 -20.21 -2.32
CA GLY A 99 -2.37 -20.70 -1.65
C GLY A 99 -3.69 -20.12 -2.18
N MET A 100 -3.77 -19.85 -3.49
CA MET A 100 -4.90 -19.18 -4.14
C MET A 100 -5.74 -20.11 -5.05
N GLU A 101 -5.57 -21.44 -4.95
CA GLU A 101 -6.36 -22.43 -5.70
C GLU A 101 -7.56 -22.98 -4.92
#